data_AF-A0A1G6T2L5-F1
#
_entry.id   AF-A0A1G6T2L5-F1
#
_cell.length_a   1.000
_cell.length_b   1.000
_cell.length_c   1.000
_cell.angle_alpha   90.00
_cell.angle_beta   90.00
_cell.angle_gamma   90.00
#
_symmetry.space_group_name_H-M   'P 1'
#
loop_
_entity.id
_entity.type
_entity.pdbx_description
1 polymer ?
#
loop_
_entity_poly.entity_id
_entity_poly.type
_entity_poly.pdbx_seq_one_letter_code
_entity_poly.pdbx_strand_id
1 'polypeptide(L)'
;MSPKDIAPASPNAARRTAFAVLAAAAALSVSACGEAPTGTLHTRAGYTVTSDEVPVSVCPAEGEHRFAGDEGLLVGAHFALRVECVASFAEIPADFQLEYVLGENVQLYSPEPGYEFTLVQFAPDPGKAPPFTVNDGGDLSATLKVGDEEWDFNGAVPAPGAVYLTVAKKDAPISLEVVDAERTQTIDMRERTRTGLIEALYNGSTNIVNTDVVENSVDGYTSTGSYEYWFDDWQYSTQFTVTREVFEPDTGWVAEPDRARLGITFGWLHSGSGLEWSIDPEEALKVSGPEGALTATAVDHVDEDWSDGIWRTYTLQYDVPASALAFELKFHPEGPVQWPEEDISLPITGDKTHDISVSFE
;
A
#
# COMPACT_ATOMS: atom_id res chain seq x y z
N MET A 1 42.43 60.24 -18.30
CA MET A 1 43.64 59.98 -17.49
C MET A 1 43.82 58.47 -17.37
N SER A 2 44.69 57.90 -18.20
CA SER A 2 45.40 56.63 -17.90
C SER A 2 46.73 57.00 -17.21
N PRO A 3 47.55 56.06 -16.74
CA PRO A 3 47.31 54.85 -15.93
C PRO A 3 48.35 54.78 -14.78
N LYS A 4 48.45 53.67 -14.04
CA LYS A 4 49.75 53.14 -13.60
C LYS A 4 49.66 51.65 -13.27
N ASP A 5 50.08 50.85 -14.26
CA ASP A 5 50.63 49.52 -14.12
C ASP A 5 51.89 49.53 -13.22
N ILE A 6 52.07 48.47 -12.43
CA ILE A 6 53.37 47.76 -12.31
C ILE A 6 53.06 46.25 -12.23
N ALA A 7 53.36 45.53 -13.31
CA ALA A 7 53.58 44.08 -13.38
C ALA A 7 55.07 43.77 -13.04
N PRO A 8 55.63 42.57 -13.30
CA PRO A 8 55.24 41.19 -12.97
C PRO A 8 56.41 40.41 -12.30
N ALA A 9 56.18 39.15 -11.90
CA ALA A 9 57.22 38.13 -11.87
C ALA A 9 56.65 36.74 -12.18
N SER A 10 56.85 36.28 -13.42
CA SER A 10 56.98 34.87 -13.81
C SER A 10 58.49 34.57 -13.97
N PRO A 11 58.97 33.33 -14.20
CA PRO A 11 58.32 32.01 -14.23
C PRO A 11 59.08 30.95 -13.39
N ASN A 12 58.51 29.73 -13.24
CA ASN A 12 59.33 28.53 -13.25
C ASN A 12 58.54 27.35 -13.82
N ALA A 13 58.94 26.92 -15.01
CA ALA A 13 58.53 25.68 -15.63
C ALA A 13 59.45 24.54 -15.18
N ALA A 14 58.89 23.42 -14.74
CA ALA A 14 59.57 22.13 -14.72
C ALA A 14 58.52 21.00 -14.85
N ARG A 15 58.26 20.56 -16.09
CA ARG A 15 58.55 19.20 -16.59
C ARG A 15 58.20 18.05 -15.63
N ARG A 16 57.22 17.24 -16.04
CA ARG A 16 57.37 15.77 -16.18
C ARG A 16 56.21 15.19 -17.03
N THR A 17 56.58 14.83 -18.25
CA THR A 17 56.24 13.59 -18.98
C THR A 17 54.87 12.93 -18.78
N ALA A 18 54.19 12.78 -19.92
CA ALA A 18 53.11 11.86 -20.23
C ALA A 18 53.40 10.40 -19.83
N PHE A 19 52.35 9.67 -19.45
CA PHE A 19 52.10 8.28 -19.87
C PHE A 19 50.60 7.98 -19.75
N ALA A 20 50.05 7.43 -20.83
CA ALA A 20 48.73 6.80 -20.88
C ALA A 20 48.74 5.50 -20.05
N VAL A 21 47.56 5.06 -19.58
CA VAL A 21 46.98 3.71 -19.77
C VAL A 21 45.71 3.58 -18.91
N LEU A 22 44.72 2.93 -19.53
CA LEU A 22 43.41 2.45 -19.06
C LEU A 22 43.26 2.16 -17.55
N ALA A 23 42.10 2.53 -17.01
CA ALA A 23 41.30 1.66 -16.15
C ALA A 23 39.82 2.12 -16.15
N ALA A 24 38.95 1.26 -16.65
CA ALA A 24 37.52 1.29 -16.35
C ALA A 24 37.29 0.99 -14.87
N ALA A 25 36.34 1.67 -14.23
CA ALA A 25 35.72 1.17 -13.00
C ALA A 25 34.38 1.86 -12.73
N ALA A 26 33.32 1.09 -12.99
CA ALA A 26 32.11 0.97 -12.19
C ALA A 26 31.47 2.25 -11.61
N ALA A 27 30.48 2.77 -12.32
CA ALA A 27 29.32 3.40 -11.71
C ALA A 27 28.29 2.31 -11.38
N LEU A 28 28.20 1.93 -10.10
CA LEU A 28 27.12 1.20 -9.41
C LEU A 28 27.63 0.95 -7.98
N SER A 29 27.19 1.74 -6.99
CA SER A 29 27.31 1.40 -5.56
C SER A 29 26.71 2.50 -4.68
N VAL A 30 25.40 2.42 -4.44
CA VAL A 30 24.81 2.49 -3.09
C VAL A 30 23.46 1.75 -3.14
N SER A 31 23.49 0.42 -3.32
CA SER A 31 22.48 -0.44 -2.69
C SER A 31 23.16 -1.03 -1.47
N ALA A 32 22.46 -1.00 -0.34
CA ALA A 32 22.97 -1.41 0.95
C ALA A 32 23.50 -2.85 0.88
N CYS A 33 24.82 -3.00 0.94
CA CYS A 33 25.48 -4.26 1.24
C CYS A 33 25.25 -4.58 2.72
N GLY A 34 24.16 -5.30 3.02
CA GLY A 34 24.22 -6.27 4.10
C GLY A 34 25.12 -7.42 3.66
N GLU A 35 26.08 -7.82 4.48
CA GLU A 35 26.88 -9.03 4.25
C GLU A 35 25.96 -10.24 4.07
N ALA A 36 26.13 -10.97 2.97
CA ALA A 36 25.40 -12.21 2.69
C ALA A 36 25.71 -13.29 3.75
N PRO A 37 24.72 -14.06 4.25
CA PRO A 37 24.97 -15.38 4.79
C PRO A 37 25.12 -16.37 3.62
N THR A 38 26.33 -16.53 3.10
CA THR A 38 26.66 -17.66 2.23
C THR A 38 26.71 -18.95 3.07
N GLY A 39 25.63 -19.73 3.03
CA GLY A 39 25.56 -21.18 3.29
C GLY A 39 26.20 -21.72 4.57
N THR A 40 25.41 -21.92 5.62
CA THR A 40 25.86 -22.62 6.84
C THR A 40 25.64 -24.13 6.76
N LEU A 41 26.52 -24.88 6.08
CA LEU A 41 26.45 -26.36 6.06
C LEU A 41 26.90 -26.96 7.42
N HIS A 42 25.95 -27.25 8.30
CA HIS A 42 26.19 -28.12 9.44
C HIS A 42 25.98 -29.59 9.04
N THR A 43 26.94 -30.46 9.37
CA THR A 43 26.82 -31.91 9.15
C THR A 43 26.84 -32.68 10.46
N ARG A 44 26.23 -33.87 10.35
CA ARG A 44 26.01 -34.97 11.31
C ARG A 44 24.86 -34.88 12.31
N ALA A 45 24.11 -33.76 12.39
CA ALA A 45 22.85 -33.74 13.17
C ALA A 45 21.77 -32.75 12.68
N GLY A 46 21.92 -32.12 11.50
CA GLY A 46 20.91 -31.22 10.95
C GLY A 46 21.55 -30.35 9.87
N TYR A 47 20.99 -30.38 8.66
CA TYR A 47 21.37 -29.46 7.59
C TYR A 47 20.49 -28.22 7.73
N THR A 48 21.05 -27.03 7.57
CA THR A 48 20.30 -25.78 7.44
C THR A 48 20.94 -25.01 6.29
N VAL A 49 20.21 -24.72 5.23
CA VAL A 49 20.71 -23.96 4.08
C VAL A 49 19.73 -22.85 3.76
N THR A 50 20.27 -21.65 3.59
CA THR A 50 19.54 -20.46 3.16
C THR A 50 20.17 -19.91 1.90
N SER A 51 19.35 -19.46 0.95
CA SER A 51 19.77 -18.73 -0.24
C SER A 51 18.79 -17.61 -0.49
N ASP A 52 19.26 -16.36 -0.53
CA ASP A 52 18.38 -15.18 -0.45
C ASP A 52 17.76 -14.78 -1.78
N GLU A 53 18.30 -15.26 -2.91
CA GLU A 53 17.86 -14.87 -4.26
C GLU A 53 17.97 -16.05 -5.24
N VAL A 54 17.02 -16.99 -5.20
CA VAL A 54 16.92 -18.02 -6.24
C VAL A 54 15.93 -17.54 -7.32
N PRO A 55 16.39 -17.26 -8.56
CA PRO A 55 15.57 -16.65 -9.60
C PRO A 55 14.56 -17.63 -10.23
N VAL A 56 14.62 -18.90 -9.84
CA VAL A 56 13.79 -20.00 -10.35
C VAL A 56 13.19 -20.77 -9.20
N SER A 57 12.03 -21.39 -9.43
CA SER A 57 11.50 -22.34 -8.46
C SER A 57 12.37 -23.57 -8.40
N VAL A 58 12.78 -23.96 -7.20
CA VAL A 58 13.54 -25.19 -6.94
C VAL A 58 12.64 -26.42 -6.98
N CYS A 59 11.33 -26.23 -6.82
CA CYS A 59 10.33 -27.28 -6.92
C CYS A 59 9.76 -27.39 -8.35
N PRO A 60 9.27 -28.58 -8.74
CA PRO A 60 8.57 -28.80 -9.99
C PRO A 60 7.42 -27.81 -10.22
N ALA A 61 7.08 -27.56 -11.48
CA ALA A 61 6.02 -26.64 -11.85
C ALA A 61 4.61 -27.09 -11.42
N GLU A 62 4.43 -28.39 -11.18
CA GLU A 62 3.16 -29.03 -10.82
C GLU A 62 3.34 -29.90 -9.57
N GLY A 63 2.26 -30.08 -8.80
CA GLY A 63 2.22 -30.99 -7.65
C GLY A 63 1.79 -30.34 -6.34
N GLU A 64 1.61 -31.17 -5.31
CA GLU A 64 1.16 -30.76 -3.96
C GLU A 64 2.19 -29.92 -3.20
N HIS A 65 3.38 -29.69 -3.76
CA HIS A 65 4.42 -28.85 -3.18
C HIS A 65 4.23 -27.37 -3.47
N ARG A 66 3.47 -27.02 -4.54
CA ARG A 66 3.24 -25.62 -4.91
C ARG A 66 1.96 -25.06 -4.31
N PHE A 67 2.04 -23.81 -3.87
CA PHE A 67 0.87 -23.03 -3.53
C PHE A 67 0.23 -22.48 -4.81
N ALA A 68 -1.10 -22.50 -4.88
CA ALA A 68 -1.84 -22.02 -6.04
C ALA A 68 -2.54 -20.67 -5.75
N GLY A 69 -2.47 -19.74 -6.69
CA GLY A 69 -3.11 -18.42 -6.55
C GLY A 69 -2.68 -17.70 -5.29
N ASP A 70 -3.66 -17.27 -4.48
CA ASP A 70 -3.44 -16.50 -3.25
C ASP A 70 -3.24 -17.36 -2.00
N GLU A 71 -3.26 -18.69 -2.12
CA GLU A 71 -3.16 -19.62 -0.98
C GLU A 71 -1.90 -19.37 -0.14
N GLY A 72 -0.78 -19.04 -0.81
CA GLY A 72 0.51 -18.75 -0.18
C GLY A 72 0.78 -17.26 0.05
N LEU A 73 -0.16 -16.38 -0.29
CA LEU A 73 0.02 -14.93 -0.29
C LEU A 73 -0.35 -14.32 1.08
N LEU A 74 0.59 -13.58 1.66
CA LEU A 74 0.40 -12.71 2.82
C LEU A 74 0.64 -11.25 2.41
N VAL A 75 -0.26 -10.34 2.80
CA VAL A 75 -0.22 -8.92 2.44
C VAL A 75 -0.49 -8.08 3.68
N GLY A 76 0.45 -7.21 4.03
CA GLY A 76 0.32 -6.18 5.06
C GLY A 76 0.38 -4.78 4.47
N ALA A 77 0.41 -3.78 5.35
CA ALA A 77 0.65 -2.39 4.99
C ALA A 77 2.07 -2.21 4.41
N HIS A 78 3.07 -2.87 5.01
CA HIS A 78 4.48 -2.69 4.67
C HIS A 78 5.14 -3.89 4.00
N PHE A 79 4.39 -4.98 3.77
CA PHE A 79 4.93 -6.18 3.14
C PHE A 79 3.94 -6.84 2.19
N ALA A 80 4.47 -7.55 1.19
CA ALA A 80 3.74 -8.53 0.40
C ALA A 80 4.71 -9.67 0.11
N LEU A 81 4.32 -10.91 0.44
CA LEU A 81 5.13 -12.08 0.14
C LEU A 81 4.25 -13.27 -0.23
N ARG A 82 4.80 -14.17 -1.05
CA ARG A 82 4.13 -15.40 -1.46
C ARG A 82 5.02 -16.60 -1.21
N VAL A 83 4.55 -17.57 -0.44
CA VAL A 83 5.13 -18.91 -0.39
C VAL A 83 4.88 -19.57 -1.74
N GLU A 84 5.94 -19.91 -2.47
CA GLU A 84 5.84 -20.57 -3.77
C GLU A 84 5.85 -22.09 -3.63
N CYS A 85 6.78 -22.61 -2.84
CA CYS A 85 6.93 -24.04 -2.65
C CYS A 85 7.21 -24.43 -1.21
N VAL A 86 6.52 -25.48 -0.75
CA VAL A 86 6.86 -26.23 0.46
C VAL A 86 6.94 -27.72 0.13
N ALA A 87 8.08 -28.34 0.42
CA ALA A 87 8.30 -29.76 0.17
C ALA A 87 8.95 -30.43 1.37
N SER A 88 8.57 -31.68 1.63
CA SER A 88 9.22 -32.52 2.63
C SER A 88 9.52 -33.89 2.04
N PHE A 89 10.77 -34.36 2.19
CA PHE A 89 11.25 -35.57 1.53
C PHE A 89 12.37 -36.26 2.32
N ALA A 90 12.42 -37.59 2.25
CA ALA A 90 13.47 -38.39 2.89
C ALA A 90 14.73 -38.54 2.02
N GLU A 91 14.56 -38.45 0.70
CA GLU A 91 15.61 -38.50 -0.32
C GLU A 91 15.38 -37.35 -1.30
N ILE A 92 16.46 -36.76 -1.83
CA ILE A 92 16.36 -35.66 -2.79
C ILE A 92 15.57 -36.13 -4.02
N PRO A 93 14.42 -35.51 -4.36
CA PRO A 93 13.69 -35.84 -5.56
C PRO A 93 14.48 -35.43 -6.81
N ALA A 94 14.43 -36.25 -7.86
CA ALA A 94 15.26 -36.08 -9.06
C ALA A 94 14.86 -34.86 -9.93
N ASP A 95 13.65 -34.35 -9.74
CA ASP A 95 13.03 -33.24 -10.47
C ASP A 95 13.15 -31.90 -9.74
N PHE A 96 13.76 -31.88 -8.54
CA PHE A 96 14.04 -30.65 -7.81
C PHE A 96 15.38 -30.07 -8.26
N GLN A 97 15.42 -28.75 -8.42
CA GLN A 97 16.61 -28.01 -8.84
C GLN A 97 17.39 -27.50 -7.62
N LEU A 98 17.70 -28.40 -6.68
CA LEU A 98 18.40 -28.04 -5.43
C LEU A 98 19.83 -27.54 -5.66
N GLU A 99 20.42 -27.78 -6.83
CA GLU A 99 21.74 -27.28 -7.21
C GLU A 99 21.83 -25.75 -7.18
N TYR A 100 20.71 -25.02 -7.40
CA TYR A 100 20.68 -23.56 -7.26
C TYR A 100 20.83 -23.10 -5.81
N VAL A 101 20.55 -23.98 -4.85
CA VAL A 101 20.60 -23.69 -3.41
C VAL A 101 21.88 -24.25 -2.79
N LEU A 102 22.24 -25.47 -3.17
CA LEU A 102 23.33 -26.24 -2.58
C LEU A 102 24.66 -26.09 -3.36
N GLY A 103 24.60 -25.71 -4.63
CA GLY A 103 25.71 -25.79 -5.57
C GLY A 103 25.84 -27.17 -6.22
N GLU A 104 26.38 -27.21 -7.44
CA GLU A 104 26.42 -28.38 -8.33
C GLU A 104 27.14 -29.64 -7.78
N ASN A 105 27.87 -29.53 -6.67
CA ASN A 105 28.73 -30.59 -6.14
C ASN A 105 28.47 -30.95 -4.67
N VAL A 106 27.39 -30.44 -4.06
CA VAL A 106 27.06 -30.76 -2.67
C VAL A 106 26.21 -32.02 -2.60
N GLN A 107 26.74 -33.04 -1.93
CA GLN A 107 26.03 -34.28 -1.67
C GLN A 107 25.36 -34.20 -0.28
N LEU A 108 24.02 -34.27 -0.26
CA LEU A 108 23.28 -34.43 1.00
C LEU A 108 23.14 -35.91 1.34
N TYR A 109 23.46 -36.26 2.58
CA TYR A 109 23.16 -37.58 3.13
C TYR A 109 21.74 -37.59 3.69
N SER A 110 21.01 -38.69 3.47
CA SER A 110 19.65 -38.84 4.00
C SER A 110 19.57 -38.56 5.50
N PRO A 111 18.46 -37.97 5.99
CA PRO A 111 18.27 -37.72 7.41
C PRO A 111 18.18 -39.02 8.21
N GLU A 112 18.37 -38.92 9.53
CA GLU A 112 18.14 -40.07 10.41
C GLU A 112 16.67 -40.53 10.37
N PRO A 113 16.39 -41.82 10.66
CA PRO A 113 15.02 -42.31 10.71
C PRO A 113 14.15 -41.48 11.66
N GLY A 114 13.00 -41.01 11.16
CA GLY A 114 12.10 -40.12 11.91
C GLY A 114 12.27 -38.63 11.60
N TYR A 115 13.23 -38.27 10.73
CA TYR A 115 13.46 -36.93 10.22
C TYR A 115 13.31 -36.90 8.69
N GLU A 116 13.08 -35.72 8.14
CA GLU A 116 12.97 -35.45 6.71
C GLU A 116 13.65 -34.12 6.38
N PHE A 117 14.06 -33.96 5.12
CA PHE A 117 14.37 -32.64 4.60
C PHE A 117 13.07 -31.87 4.44
N THR A 118 13.06 -30.60 4.83
CA THR A 118 11.96 -29.67 4.62
C THR A 118 12.48 -28.43 3.92
N LEU A 119 11.87 -28.12 2.79
CA LEU A 119 12.19 -26.97 1.96
C LEU A 119 11.02 -26.00 1.93
N VAL A 120 11.32 -24.72 2.10
CA VAL A 120 10.40 -23.59 1.92
C VAL A 120 11.04 -22.61 0.94
N GLN A 121 10.31 -22.24 -0.11
CA GLN A 121 10.71 -21.20 -1.06
C GLN A 121 9.66 -20.12 -1.15
N PHE A 122 10.13 -18.87 -1.11
CA PHE A 122 9.32 -17.69 -1.42
C PHE A 122 9.45 -17.32 -2.89
N ALA A 123 8.35 -16.83 -3.47
CA ALA A 123 8.33 -16.41 -4.87
C ALA A 123 9.26 -15.20 -5.09
N PRO A 124 10.03 -15.14 -6.19
CA PRO A 124 10.77 -13.94 -6.59
C PRO A 124 9.87 -12.72 -6.84
N ASP A 125 8.64 -12.97 -7.28
CA ASP A 125 7.59 -11.96 -7.41
C ASP A 125 6.34 -12.46 -6.66
N PRO A 126 5.89 -11.77 -5.59
CA PRO A 126 4.69 -12.14 -4.86
C PRO A 126 3.39 -11.87 -5.65
N GLY A 127 3.42 -11.07 -6.71
CA GLY A 127 2.24 -10.67 -7.50
C GLY A 127 1.45 -9.51 -6.91
N LYS A 128 1.85 -8.97 -5.75
CA LYS A 128 1.34 -7.74 -5.15
C LYS A 128 2.50 -6.93 -4.57
N ALA A 129 2.38 -5.61 -4.61
CA ALA A 129 3.32 -4.72 -3.94
C ALA A 129 2.74 -4.30 -2.57
N PRO A 130 3.59 -4.08 -1.54
CA PRO A 130 3.12 -3.45 -0.32
C PRO A 130 2.63 -2.03 -0.63
N PRO A 131 1.50 -1.59 -0.05
CA PRO A 131 0.96 -0.25 -0.28
C PRO A 131 1.84 0.85 0.33
N PHE A 132 2.63 0.55 1.38
CA PHE A 132 3.49 1.51 2.05
C PHE A 132 4.94 1.02 2.15
N THR A 133 5.87 1.97 2.16
CA THR A 133 7.29 1.71 2.43
C THR A 133 7.53 1.55 3.92
N VAL A 134 8.35 0.56 4.31
CA VAL A 134 8.82 0.43 5.70
C VAL A 134 9.57 1.71 6.09
N ASN A 135 9.12 2.42 7.12
CA ASN A 135 9.91 3.47 7.75
C ASN A 135 10.94 2.85 8.70
N ASP A 136 12.14 3.43 8.79
CA ASP A 136 13.21 2.97 9.68
C ASP A 136 12.74 2.96 11.15
N GLY A 137 12.30 1.83 11.70
CA GLY A 137 12.16 1.73 13.17
C GLY A 137 11.18 0.79 13.86
N GLY A 138 10.64 -0.26 13.22
CA GLY A 138 10.15 -1.42 14.01
C GLY A 138 8.75 -1.93 13.74
N ASP A 139 8.07 -1.49 12.68
CA ASP A 139 6.69 -1.93 12.44
C ASP A 139 6.60 -3.28 11.76
N LEU A 140 7.70 -3.83 11.21
CA LEU A 140 7.71 -5.11 10.52
C LEU A 140 8.64 -6.12 11.20
N SER A 141 8.14 -7.31 11.51
CA SER A 141 8.96 -8.45 11.89
C SER A 141 8.36 -9.74 11.38
N ALA A 142 9.19 -10.73 11.07
CA ALA A 142 8.71 -12.05 10.70
C ALA A 142 9.52 -13.16 11.36
N THR A 143 8.89 -14.32 11.52
CA THR A 143 9.52 -15.51 12.04
C THR A 143 9.08 -16.72 11.23
N LEU A 144 10.02 -17.35 10.52
CA LEU A 144 9.83 -18.63 9.85
C LEU A 144 10.21 -19.76 10.81
N LYS A 145 9.34 -20.74 11.01
CA LYS A 145 9.60 -21.93 11.84
C LYS A 145 9.42 -23.20 11.04
N VAL A 146 10.37 -24.11 11.17
CA VAL A 146 10.30 -25.47 10.62
C VAL A 146 10.69 -26.45 11.73
N GLY A 147 9.69 -27.00 12.42
CA GLY A 147 9.91 -27.79 13.62
C GLY A 147 10.58 -26.97 14.73
N ASP A 148 11.80 -27.36 15.10
CA ASP A 148 12.59 -26.69 16.15
C ASP A 148 13.52 -25.59 15.59
N GLU A 149 13.63 -25.47 14.26
CA GLU A 149 14.45 -24.46 13.59
C GLU A 149 13.65 -23.17 13.36
N GLU A 150 14.28 -22.03 13.63
CA GLU A 150 13.65 -20.71 13.62
C GLU A 150 14.56 -19.68 12.94
N TRP A 151 13.98 -18.89 12.04
CA TRP A 151 14.63 -17.76 11.40
C TRP A 151 13.83 -16.49 11.67
N ASP A 152 14.46 -15.54 12.35
CA ASP A 152 13.86 -14.25 12.70
C ASP A 152 14.32 -13.13 11.76
N PHE A 153 13.37 -12.32 11.34
CA PHE A 153 13.56 -11.17 10.46
C PHE A 153 13.11 -9.91 11.20
N ASN A 154 14.06 -9.06 11.60
CA ASN A 154 13.80 -7.81 12.29
C ASN A 154 13.76 -6.66 11.30
N GLY A 155 12.61 -5.98 11.17
CA GLY A 155 12.41 -4.91 10.18
C GLY A 155 12.18 -5.41 8.75
N ALA A 156 11.94 -6.72 8.56
CA ALA A 156 11.87 -7.33 7.23
C ALA A 156 11.01 -8.60 7.23
N VAL A 157 10.69 -9.07 6.02
CA VAL A 157 10.17 -10.40 5.71
C VAL A 157 11.23 -11.19 4.94
N PRO A 158 11.08 -12.53 4.80
CA PRO A 158 11.94 -13.31 3.90
C PRO A 158 12.08 -12.65 2.52
N ALA A 159 13.32 -12.58 2.03
CA ALA A 159 13.60 -11.94 0.75
C ALA A 159 12.87 -12.63 -0.41
N PRO A 160 12.47 -11.88 -1.47
CA PRO A 160 11.89 -12.48 -2.66
C PRO A 160 12.83 -13.53 -3.28
N GLY A 161 12.31 -14.73 -3.54
CA GLY A 161 13.12 -15.83 -4.07
C GLY A 161 13.93 -16.58 -3.01
N ALA A 162 13.82 -16.22 -1.72
CA ALA A 162 14.56 -16.89 -0.67
C ALA A 162 14.15 -18.36 -0.52
N VAL A 163 15.13 -19.23 -0.31
CA VAL A 163 14.94 -20.66 -0.09
C VAL A 163 15.56 -21.07 1.24
N TYR A 164 14.80 -21.82 2.02
CA TYR A 164 15.17 -22.37 3.31
C TYR A 164 15.04 -23.89 3.23
N LEU A 165 16.13 -24.62 3.42
CA LEU A 165 16.16 -26.07 3.48
C LEU A 165 16.71 -26.48 4.85
N THR A 166 15.95 -27.28 5.60
CA THR A 166 16.41 -27.83 6.87
C THR A 166 16.11 -29.32 7.02
N VAL A 167 16.67 -29.97 8.04
CA VAL A 167 16.21 -31.29 8.50
C VAL A 167 15.33 -31.10 9.72
N ALA A 168 14.08 -31.53 9.62
CA ALA A 168 13.12 -31.47 10.71
C ALA A 168 12.58 -32.85 11.02
N LYS A 169 11.99 -32.99 12.21
CA LYS A 169 11.25 -34.21 12.55
C LYS A 169 10.13 -34.41 11.53
N LYS A 170 9.90 -35.66 11.13
CA LYS A 170 8.82 -35.98 10.20
C LYS A 170 7.50 -35.40 10.71
N ASP A 171 6.74 -34.78 9.81
CA ASP A 171 5.44 -34.16 10.10
C ASP A 171 5.52 -32.94 11.05
N ALA A 172 6.71 -32.35 11.22
CA ALA A 172 6.86 -31.11 11.96
C ALA A 172 6.09 -29.95 11.31
N PRO A 173 5.51 -29.03 12.12
CA PRO A 173 4.82 -27.85 11.61
C PRO A 173 5.79 -26.94 10.85
N ILE A 174 5.25 -26.26 9.84
CA ILE A 174 5.97 -25.31 8.99
C ILE A 174 5.13 -24.04 9.00
N SER A 175 5.60 -22.98 9.64
CA SER A 175 4.83 -21.75 9.79
C SER A 175 5.65 -20.51 9.50
N LEU A 176 4.98 -19.49 8.99
CA LEU A 176 5.51 -18.14 8.95
C LEU A 176 4.54 -17.22 9.67
N GLU A 177 5.05 -16.49 10.64
CA GLU A 177 4.37 -15.39 11.30
C GLU A 177 4.97 -14.07 10.82
N VAL A 178 4.12 -13.11 10.47
CA VAL A 178 4.52 -11.75 10.12
C VAL A 178 3.71 -10.78 10.96
N VAL A 179 4.39 -9.93 11.70
CA VAL A 179 3.81 -8.82 12.46
C VAL A 179 4.08 -7.53 11.70
N ASP A 180 3.02 -6.81 11.36
CA ASP A 180 3.05 -5.55 10.64
C ASP A 180 2.18 -4.50 11.34
N ALA A 181 2.83 -3.47 11.89
CA ALA A 181 2.24 -2.39 12.68
C ALA A 181 1.20 -2.93 13.70
N GLU A 182 1.62 -3.85 14.58
CA GLU A 182 0.78 -4.53 15.60
C GLU A 182 -0.14 -5.65 15.10
N ARG A 183 -0.34 -5.83 13.79
CA ARG A 183 -1.14 -6.94 13.26
C ARG A 183 -0.31 -8.15 12.92
N THR A 184 -0.72 -9.29 13.47
CA THR A 184 -0.10 -10.58 13.18
C THR A 184 -0.89 -11.32 12.10
N GLN A 185 -0.19 -11.70 11.04
CA GLN A 185 -0.63 -12.66 10.04
C GLN A 185 0.20 -13.93 10.14
N THR A 186 -0.45 -15.09 10.03
CA THR A 186 0.25 -16.38 10.08
C THR A 186 -0.18 -17.26 8.93
N ILE A 187 0.75 -18.02 8.36
CA ILE A 187 0.47 -19.13 7.45
C ILE A 187 1.06 -20.42 8.02
N ASP A 188 0.23 -21.44 8.17
CA ASP A 188 0.69 -22.82 8.30
C ASP A 188 0.84 -23.40 6.90
N MET A 189 2.07 -23.63 6.50
CA MET A 189 2.42 -24.04 5.15
C MET A 189 2.18 -25.54 4.90
N ARG A 190 2.13 -26.35 5.97
CA ARG A 190 1.84 -27.78 5.85
C ARG A 190 0.33 -28.00 5.77
N GLU A 191 -0.43 -27.33 6.63
CA GLU A 191 -1.90 -27.37 6.63
C GLU A 191 -2.52 -26.48 5.54
N ARG A 192 -1.73 -25.58 4.95
CA ARG A 192 -2.17 -24.58 3.95
C ARG A 192 -3.27 -23.67 4.48
N THR A 193 -3.18 -23.29 5.75
CA THR A 193 -4.15 -22.42 6.41
C THR A 193 -3.52 -21.07 6.73
N ARG A 194 -4.33 -20.01 6.66
CA ARG A 194 -3.93 -18.63 6.97
C ARG A 194 -4.80 -18.07 8.07
N THR A 195 -4.22 -17.27 8.96
CA THR A 195 -4.92 -16.59 10.05
C THR A 195 -4.48 -15.14 10.15
N GLY A 196 -5.35 -14.30 10.72
CA GLY A 196 -5.06 -12.86 10.89
C GLY A 196 -5.10 -12.04 9.60
N LEU A 197 -5.66 -12.59 8.52
CA LEU A 197 -5.73 -11.91 7.22
C LEU A 197 -6.47 -10.57 7.32
N ILE A 198 -5.98 -9.60 6.56
CA ILE A 198 -6.57 -8.28 6.43
C ILE A 198 -7.30 -8.26 5.09
N GLU A 199 -8.54 -8.75 5.10
CA GLU A 199 -9.35 -9.06 3.92
C GLU A 199 -9.38 -7.90 2.92
N ALA A 200 -9.40 -6.67 3.41
CA ALA A 200 -9.46 -5.49 2.56
C ALA A 200 -8.20 -5.23 1.72
N LEU A 201 -7.04 -5.80 2.07
CA LEU A 201 -5.81 -5.81 1.25
C LEU A 201 -5.82 -6.92 0.18
N TYR A 202 -6.71 -7.90 0.33
CA TYR A 202 -6.92 -8.94 -0.66
C TYR A 202 -7.93 -8.52 -1.72
N ASN A 203 -8.90 -7.68 -1.34
CA ASN A 203 -9.97 -7.18 -2.20
C ASN A 203 -9.64 -5.80 -2.81
N GLY A 204 -9.97 -5.65 -4.10
CA GLY A 204 -9.85 -4.39 -4.84
C GLY A 204 -8.52 -4.22 -5.60
N SER A 205 -8.58 -3.50 -6.72
CA SER A 205 -7.44 -3.23 -7.60
C SER A 205 -6.77 -1.88 -7.35
N THR A 206 -7.52 -0.94 -6.74
CA THR A 206 -7.15 0.46 -6.56
C THR A 206 -7.59 0.95 -5.18
N ASN A 207 -6.93 1.96 -4.60
CA ASN A 207 -7.25 2.50 -3.28
C ASN A 207 -7.92 3.88 -3.32
N ILE A 208 -7.84 4.59 -4.45
CA ILE A 208 -8.33 5.96 -4.63
C ILE A 208 -9.03 6.07 -5.98
N VAL A 209 -10.25 6.61 -5.99
CA VAL A 209 -11.04 6.90 -7.19
C VAL A 209 -11.44 8.37 -7.16
N ASN A 210 -11.17 9.10 -8.25
CA ASN A 210 -11.68 10.44 -8.47
C ASN A 210 -12.86 10.37 -9.44
N THR A 211 -13.98 10.99 -9.07
CA THR A 211 -15.17 11.01 -9.92
C THR A 211 -15.03 12.02 -11.05
N ASP A 212 -15.96 11.99 -12.01
CA ASP A 212 -16.16 13.13 -12.90
C ASP A 212 -16.60 14.36 -12.09
N VAL A 213 -16.34 15.55 -12.64
CA VAL A 213 -16.78 16.81 -12.07
C VAL A 213 -18.29 16.96 -12.26
N VAL A 214 -18.99 17.23 -11.17
CA VAL A 214 -20.39 17.62 -11.17
C VAL A 214 -20.48 19.13 -11.33
N GLU A 215 -21.08 19.58 -12.43
CA GLU A 215 -21.32 20.99 -12.71
C GLU A 215 -22.82 21.26 -12.83
N ASN A 216 -23.29 22.35 -12.22
CA ASN A 216 -24.65 22.85 -12.42
C ASN A 216 -24.70 24.34 -12.02
N SER A 217 -25.82 24.99 -12.25
CA SER A 217 -26.09 26.32 -11.72
C SER A 217 -27.44 26.40 -11.04
N VAL A 218 -27.58 27.39 -10.16
CA VAL A 218 -28.80 27.69 -9.42
C VAL A 218 -29.13 29.17 -9.54
N ASP A 219 -30.42 29.46 -9.46
CA ASP A 219 -30.96 30.82 -9.40
C ASP A 219 -31.61 31.02 -8.02
N GLY A 220 -31.50 32.22 -7.46
CA GLY A 220 -32.11 32.56 -6.19
C GLY A 220 -32.98 33.81 -6.33
N TYR A 221 -34.18 33.79 -5.75
CA TYR A 221 -35.08 34.94 -5.77
C TYR A 221 -35.90 35.04 -4.48
N THR A 222 -35.98 36.23 -3.92
CA THR A 222 -36.94 36.55 -2.86
C THR A 222 -37.36 38.02 -2.91
N SER A 223 -38.45 38.35 -2.22
CA SER A 223 -38.93 39.72 -2.08
C SER A 223 -39.30 40.03 -0.63
N THR A 224 -38.88 41.21 -0.15
CA THR A 224 -39.22 41.69 1.19
C THR A 224 -39.66 43.15 1.11
N GLY A 225 -40.92 43.41 1.46
CA GLY A 225 -41.51 44.75 1.33
C GLY A 225 -41.64 45.16 -0.14
N SER A 226 -40.94 46.22 -0.54
CA SER A 226 -40.89 46.72 -1.92
C SER A 226 -39.57 46.42 -2.64
N TYR A 227 -38.70 45.62 -2.04
CA TYR A 227 -37.40 45.25 -2.59
C TYR A 227 -37.42 43.81 -3.08
N GLU A 228 -36.73 43.57 -4.20
CA GLU A 228 -36.50 42.26 -4.79
C GLU A 228 -35.01 41.97 -4.73
N TYR A 229 -34.66 40.74 -4.31
CA TYR A 229 -33.29 40.24 -4.22
C TYR A 229 -33.19 39.02 -5.11
N TRP A 230 -32.17 38.97 -5.96
CA TRP A 230 -31.97 37.85 -6.86
C TRP A 230 -30.51 37.69 -7.28
N PHE A 231 -30.17 36.46 -7.68
CA PHE A 231 -28.99 36.14 -8.48
C PHE A 231 -29.40 35.11 -9.53
N ASP A 232 -28.72 35.15 -10.67
CA ASP A 232 -28.93 34.21 -11.77
C ASP A 232 -27.62 33.46 -12.06
N ASP A 233 -27.75 32.21 -12.47
CA ASP A 233 -26.66 31.35 -12.97
C ASP A 233 -25.46 31.27 -12.02
N TRP A 234 -25.70 31.12 -10.72
CA TRP A 234 -24.61 30.82 -9.79
C TRP A 234 -24.16 29.38 -10.00
N GLN A 235 -23.02 29.24 -10.68
CA GLN A 235 -22.39 27.97 -11.00
C GLN A 235 -21.67 27.35 -9.81
N TYR A 236 -21.79 26.04 -9.66
CA TYR A 236 -20.95 25.22 -8.79
C TYR A 236 -20.32 24.08 -9.57
N SER A 237 -19.14 23.65 -9.11
CA SER A 237 -18.36 22.56 -9.69
C SER A 237 -17.72 21.76 -8.55
N THR A 238 -18.09 20.49 -8.43
CA THR A 238 -17.61 19.61 -7.35
C THR A 238 -17.13 18.29 -7.91
N GLN A 239 -15.93 17.87 -7.50
CA GLN A 239 -15.39 16.53 -7.73
C GLN A 239 -15.29 15.81 -6.39
N PHE A 240 -15.55 14.50 -6.39
CA PHE A 240 -15.37 13.65 -5.22
C PHE A 240 -14.10 12.82 -5.37
N THR A 241 -13.28 12.82 -4.32
CA THR A 241 -12.18 11.87 -4.15
C THR A 241 -12.62 10.84 -3.13
N VAL A 242 -12.67 9.58 -3.55
CA VAL A 242 -13.12 8.45 -2.73
C VAL A 242 -11.95 7.52 -2.47
N THR A 243 -11.65 7.27 -1.20
CA THR A 243 -10.58 6.39 -0.75
C THR A 243 -11.15 5.17 -0.04
N ARG A 244 -10.46 4.03 -0.14
CA ARG A 244 -10.78 2.81 0.60
C ARG A 244 -9.52 2.31 1.30
N GLU A 245 -9.46 2.54 2.61
CA GLU A 245 -8.23 2.46 3.38
C GLU A 245 -8.37 1.52 4.57
N VAL A 246 -7.28 0.84 4.92
CA VAL A 246 -7.15 0.04 6.16
C VAL A 246 -6.00 0.50 7.04
N PHE A 247 -5.08 1.28 6.48
CA PHE A 247 -3.89 1.79 7.15
C PHE A 247 -3.61 3.22 6.68
N GLU A 248 -3.28 4.10 7.63
CA GLU A 248 -2.82 5.46 7.40
C GLU A 248 -1.44 5.63 8.07
N PRO A 249 -0.40 6.17 7.41
CA PRO A 249 0.96 6.22 7.95
C PRO A 249 1.10 6.88 9.33
N ASP A 250 0.34 7.95 9.60
CA ASP A 250 0.43 8.70 10.86
C ASP A 250 -0.51 8.16 11.96
N THR A 251 -1.52 7.37 11.57
CA THR A 251 -2.59 6.89 12.47
C THR A 251 -2.47 5.40 12.76
N GLY A 252 -1.82 4.63 11.90
CA GLY A 252 -1.76 3.17 11.94
C GLY A 252 -2.97 2.50 11.29
N TRP A 253 -3.38 1.35 11.83
CA TRP A 253 -4.58 0.64 11.34
C TRP A 253 -5.85 1.43 11.64
N VAL A 254 -6.63 1.68 10.59
CA VAL A 254 -7.81 2.56 10.64
C VAL A 254 -9.15 1.84 10.52
N ALA A 255 -9.11 0.54 10.27
CA ALA A 255 -10.27 -0.35 10.17
C ALA A 255 -9.90 -1.75 10.65
N GLU A 256 -10.85 -2.49 11.23
CA GLU A 256 -10.70 -3.90 11.63
C GLU A 256 -10.33 -4.82 10.45
N PRO A 257 -9.78 -6.03 10.68
CA PRO A 257 -9.29 -6.90 9.59
C PRO A 257 -10.32 -7.27 8.51
N ASP A 258 -11.60 -7.33 8.85
CA ASP A 258 -12.73 -7.64 7.95
C ASP A 258 -13.48 -6.37 7.47
N ARG A 259 -12.92 -5.18 7.73
CA ARG A 259 -13.51 -3.88 7.41
C ARG A 259 -12.54 -3.01 6.61
N ALA A 260 -13.06 -1.95 6.04
CA ALA A 260 -12.29 -0.85 5.45
C ALA A 260 -12.95 0.48 5.80
N ARG A 261 -12.14 1.54 5.87
CA ARG A 261 -12.62 2.91 5.95
C ARG A 261 -12.83 3.44 4.53
N LEU A 262 -14.06 3.80 4.20
CA LEU A 262 -14.36 4.54 2.99
C LEU A 262 -14.31 6.04 3.32
N GLY A 263 -13.39 6.77 2.73
CA GLY A 263 -13.31 8.22 2.83
C GLY A 263 -13.90 8.88 1.58
N ILE A 264 -14.71 9.92 1.74
CA ILE A 264 -15.19 10.74 0.62
C ILE A 264 -14.86 12.20 0.92
N THR A 265 -14.07 12.81 0.06
CA THR A 265 -13.68 14.22 0.17
C THR A 265 -14.18 15.01 -1.03
N PHE A 266 -14.76 16.18 -0.79
CA PHE A 266 -15.20 17.07 -1.85
C PHE A 266 -15.15 18.54 -1.40
N GLY A 267 -14.88 19.44 -2.35
CA GLY A 267 -14.85 20.87 -2.11
C GLY A 267 -16.16 21.57 -2.46
N TRP A 268 -16.44 22.64 -1.73
CA TRP A 268 -17.64 23.45 -1.85
C TRP A 268 -17.32 24.94 -1.66
N LEU A 269 -17.85 25.79 -2.55
CA LEU A 269 -17.77 27.23 -2.38
C LEU A 269 -18.81 27.66 -1.33
N HIS A 270 -18.38 27.71 -0.07
CA HIS A 270 -19.24 28.05 1.06
C HIS A 270 -19.66 29.51 1.05
N SER A 271 -18.76 30.41 0.67
CA SER A 271 -19.08 31.82 0.47
C SER A 271 -18.31 32.39 -0.72
N GLY A 272 -18.89 33.40 -1.36
CA GLY A 272 -18.34 34.00 -2.57
C GLY A 272 -19.17 35.21 -2.99
N SER A 273 -18.53 36.29 -3.47
CA SER A 273 -19.23 37.47 -3.99
C SER A 273 -20.26 38.11 -3.02
N GLY A 274 -20.00 38.02 -1.70
CA GLY A 274 -20.90 38.56 -0.66
C GLY A 274 -22.11 37.68 -0.32
N LEU A 275 -22.19 36.48 -0.92
CA LEU A 275 -23.23 35.49 -0.67
C LEU A 275 -22.65 34.26 0.03
N GLU A 276 -23.47 33.54 0.79
CA GLU A 276 -23.08 32.34 1.51
C GLU A 276 -24.04 31.18 1.20
N TRP A 277 -23.50 30.05 0.77
CA TRP A 277 -24.27 28.82 0.56
C TRP A 277 -23.76 27.72 1.47
N SER A 278 -24.41 27.59 2.62
CA SER A 278 -24.13 26.52 3.59
C SER A 278 -24.89 25.26 3.22
N ILE A 279 -24.17 24.16 3.02
CA ILE A 279 -24.77 22.83 2.88
C ILE A 279 -24.49 21.99 4.13
N ASP A 280 -25.45 21.15 4.48
CA ASP A 280 -25.21 20.01 5.36
C ASP A 280 -24.66 18.86 4.49
N PRO A 281 -23.39 18.44 4.66
CA PRO A 281 -22.81 17.41 3.81
C PRO A 281 -23.51 16.05 3.94
N GLU A 282 -24.10 15.72 5.09
CA GLU A 282 -24.80 14.44 5.27
C GLU A 282 -26.18 14.42 4.61
N GLU A 283 -26.83 15.59 4.50
CA GLU A 283 -28.05 15.73 3.71
C GLU A 283 -27.76 15.86 2.22
N ALA A 284 -26.72 16.62 1.87
CA ALA A 284 -26.34 16.85 0.50
C ALA A 284 -25.74 15.62 -0.18
N LEU A 285 -25.04 14.74 0.55
CA LEU A 285 -24.42 13.54 0.00
C LEU A 285 -24.96 12.28 0.68
N LYS A 286 -25.80 11.53 -0.03
CA LYS A 286 -26.23 10.19 0.42
C LYS A 286 -25.36 9.12 -0.23
N VAL A 287 -24.82 8.22 0.57
CA VAL A 287 -23.91 7.16 0.11
C VAL A 287 -24.55 5.80 0.35
N SER A 288 -24.40 4.88 -0.61
CA SER A 288 -24.84 3.50 -0.46
C SER A 288 -23.81 2.52 -1.01
N GLY A 289 -23.75 1.34 -0.39
CA GLY A 289 -22.93 0.22 -0.82
C GLY A 289 -23.79 -1.03 -1.10
N PRO A 290 -23.17 -2.22 -1.23
CA PRO A 290 -23.87 -3.46 -1.59
C PRO A 290 -24.96 -3.88 -0.59
N GLU A 291 -24.82 -3.46 0.67
CA GLU A 291 -25.76 -3.78 1.76
C GLU A 291 -26.83 -2.69 1.98
N GLY A 292 -26.78 -1.60 1.21
CA GLY A 292 -27.74 -0.49 1.28
C GLY A 292 -27.11 0.84 1.68
N ALA A 293 -27.93 1.74 2.22
CA ALA A 293 -27.51 3.09 2.62
C ALA A 293 -26.49 3.04 3.76
N LEU A 294 -25.48 3.91 3.67
CA LEU A 294 -24.43 4.07 4.66
C LEU A 294 -24.65 5.34 5.48
N THR A 295 -24.27 5.28 6.75
CA THR A 295 -24.26 6.44 7.65
C THR A 295 -22.82 6.83 7.92
N ALA A 296 -22.51 8.12 7.86
CA ALA A 296 -21.17 8.61 8.15
C ALA A 296 -20.82 8.33 9.62
N THR A 297 -19.62 7.83 9.85
CA THR A 297 -19.07 7.65 11.20
C THR A 297 -18.40 8.92 11.71
N ALA A 298 -17.90 9.75 10.79
CA ALA A 298 -17.34 11.06 11.05
C ALA A 298 -17.57 11.99 9.86
N VAL A 299 -17.71 13.28 10.16
CA VAL A 299 -17.86 14.36 9.19
C VAL A 299 -17.04 15.53 9.68
N ASP A 300 -16.03 15.90 8.90
CA ASP A 300 -15.14 17.01 9.18
C ASP A 300 -15.10 17.97 7.99
N HIS A 301 -14.59 19.18 8.23
CA HIS A 301 -14.29 20.10 7.15
C HIS A 301 -13.08 20.97 7.47
N VAL A 302 -12.47 21.49 6.41
CA VAL A 302 -11.42 22.51 6.48
C VAL A 302 -11.83 23.68 5.59
N ASP A 303 -11.70 24.89 6.15
CA ASP A 303 -11.98 26.14 5.45
C ASP A 303 -10.68 26.76 4.94
N GLU A 304 -10.69 27.17 3.68
CA GLU A 304 -9.63 27.94 3.03
C GLU A 304 -10.16 29.33 2.66
N ASP A 305 -9.52 30.37 3.20
CA ASP A 305 -9.85 31.75 2.89
C ASP A 305 -9.39 32.11 1.48
N TRP A 306 -10.34 32.44 0.61
CA TRP A 306 -10.11 32.97 -0.73
C TRP A 306 -10.35 34.48 -0.72
N SER A 307 -9.85 35.19 -1.75
CA SER A 307 -9.90 36.67 -1.77
C SER A 307 -11.31 37.25 -1.67
N ASP A 308 -12.32 36.48 -2.05
CA ASP A 308 -13.72 36.88 -2.15
C ASP A 308 -14.68 35.88 -1.49
N GLY A 309 -14.18 34.96 -0.65
CA GLY A 309 -15.03 33.93 -0.06
C GLY A 309 -14.27 32.84 0.70
N ILE A 310 -14.97 31.75 1.03
CA ILE A 310 -14.45 30.59 1.74
C ILE A 310 -14.68 29.35 0.88
N TRP A 311 -13.60 28.63 0.57
CA TRP A 311 -13.67 27.29 0.03
C TRP A 311 -13.65 26.28 1.18
N ARG A 312 -14.72 25.51 1.33
CA ARG A 312 -14.86 24.48 2.37
C ARG A 312 -14.66 23.11 1.75
N THR A 313 -13.69 22.36 2.24
CA THR A 313 -13.49 20.95 1.88
C THR A 313 -14.11 20.07 2.95
N TYR A 314 -15.11 19.28 2.59
CA TYR A 314 -15.75 18.31 3.46
C TYR A 314 -15.07 16.94 3.32
N THR A 315 -14.94 16.23 4.44
CA THR A 315 -14.48 14.84 4.49
C THR A 315 -15.48 14.02 5.29
N LEU A 316 -16.07 13.01 4.66
CA LEU A 316 -16.99 12.06 5.27
C LEU A 316 -16.32 10.70 5.34
N GLN A 317 -16.43 10.03 6.47
CA GLN A 317 -15.88 8.69 6.68
C GLN A 317 -17.00 7.69 6.92
N TYR A 318 -16.84 6.47 6.40
CA TYR A 318 -17.75 5.37 6.58
C TYR A 318 -16.98 4.09 6.92
N ASP A 319 -17.58 3.24 7.74
CA ASP A 319 -17.07 1.90 8.05
C ASP A 319 -17.81 0.87 7.19
N VAL A 320 -17.09 0.20 6.28
CA VAL A 320 -17.66 -0.70 5.27
C VAL A 320 -17.05 -2.10 5.35
N PRO A 321 -17.78 -3.16 4.95
CA PRO A 321 -17.20 -4.50 4.84
C PRO A 321 -16.01 -4.52 3.89
N ALA A 322 -14.99 -5.32 4.20
CA ALA A 322 -13.83 -5.51 3.33
C ALA A 322 -14.18 -6.04 1.92
N SER A 323 -15.33 -6.69 1.74
CA SER A 323 -15.80 -7.17 0.43
C SER A 323 -16.57 -6.11 -0.37
N ALA A 324 -16.90 -4.95 0.22
CA ALA A 324 -17.60 -3.89 -0.49
C ALA A 324 -16.62 -3.10 -1.37
N LEU A 325 -16.80 -3.22 -2.69
CA LEU A 325 -15.95 -2.60 -3.71
C LEU A 325 -16.69 -1.61 -4.61
N ALA A 326 -18.02 -1.58 -4.57
CA ALA A 326 -18.83 -0.69 -5.39
C ALA A 326 -19.76 0.16 -4.52
N PHE A 327 -19.84 1.45 -4.82
CA PHE A 327 -20.59 2.44 -4.05
C PHE A 327 -21.33 3.41 -4.99
N GLU A 328 -22.50 3.86 -4.56
CA GLU A 328 -23.28 4.90 -5.24
C GLU A 328 -23.36 6.14 -4.34
N LEU A 329 -23.01 7.29 -4.92
CA LEU A 329 -23.03 8.60 -4.31
C LEU A 329 -24.14 9.41 -4.96
N LYS A 330 -25.09 9.87 -4.14
CA LYS A 330 -26.21 10.70 -4.58
C LYS A 330 -26.03 12.09 -3.99
N PHE A 331 -25.59 13.03 -4.82
CA PHE A 331 -25.30 14.39 -4.42
C PHE A 331 -26.42 15.36 -4.84
N HIS A 332 -26.94 16.10 -3.89
CA HIS A 332 -27.95 17.14 -4.09
C HIS A 332 -27.70 18.26 -3.06
N PRO A 333 -27.02 19.36 -3.44
CA PRO A 333 -26.78 20.46 -2.51
C PRO A 333 -28.09 21.22 -2.25
N GLU A 334 -28.76 20.92 -1.14
CA GLU A 334 -29.96 21.62 -0.69
C GLU A 334 -29.63 22.85 0.16
N GLY A 335 -30.60 23.77 0.27
CA GLY A 335 -30.56 24.88 1.21
C GLY A 335 -30.60 26.25 0.53
N PRO A 336 -31.12 27.28 1.22
CA PRO A 336 -31.15 28.63 0.69
C PRO A 336 -29.77 29.28 0.72
N VAL A 337 -29.49 30.11 -0.28
CA VAL A 337 -28.34 31.02 -0.29
C VAL A 337 -28.64 32.20 0.64
N GLN A 338 -27.70 32.53 1.51
CA GLN A 338 -27.78 33.72 2.36
C GLN A 338 -27.09 34.90 1.68
N TRP A 339 -27.64 36.08 1.89
CA TRP A 339 -27.00 37.37 1.61
C TRP A 339 -26.84 38.11 2.95
N PRO A 340 -25.74 37.87 3.68
CA PRO A 340 -25.58 38.35 5.05
C PRO A 340 -25.62 39.87 5.18
N GLU A 341 -25.07 40.60 4.19
CA GLU A 341 -25.06 42.07 4.19
C GLU A 341 -26.47 42.68 4.18
N GLU A 342 -27.43 41.98 3.57
CA GLU A 342 -28.83 42.41 3.46
C GLU A 342 -29.74 41.74 4.51
N ASP A 343 -29.23 40.78 5.29
CA ASP A 343 -30.00 39.92 6.20
C ASP A 343 -31.14 39.17 5.46
N ILE A 344 -30.84 38.65 4.26
CA ILE A 344 -31.80 38.01 3.36
C ILE A 344 -31.44 36.55 3.08
N SER A 345 -32.46 35.68 3.05
CA SER A 345 -32.36 34.28 2.64
C SER A 345 -33.08 34.08 1.30
N LEU A 346 -32.35 33.57 0.32
CA LEU A 346 -32.78 33.34 -1.05
C LEU A 346 -33.02 31.84 -1.26
N PRO A 347 -34.29 31.38 -1.36
CA PRO A 347 -34.57 30.03 -1.80
C PRO A 347 -34.03 29.85 -3.22
N ILE A 348 -33.37 28.71 -3.45
CA ILE A 348 -32.76 28.39 -4.75
C ILE A 348 -33.72 27.55 -5.61
N THR A 349 -33.51 27.64 -6.92
CA THR A 349 -34.11 26.77 -7.93
C THR A 349 -33.07 26.36 -8.96
N GLY A 350 -33.31 25.25 -9.67
CA GLY A 350 -32.39 24.72 -10.68
C GLY A 350 -31.38 23.70 -10.14
N ASP A 351 -31.41 23.48 -8.83
CA ASP A 351 -30.76 22.38 -8.14
C ASP A 351 -31.16 21.02 -8.73
N LYS A 352 -30.21 20.09 -8.76
CA LYS A 352 -30.37 18.77 -9.33
C LYS A 352 -29.67 17.75 -8.46
N THR A 353 -30.27 16.56 -8.45
CA THR A 353 -29.64 15.35 -7.95
C THR A 353 -28.67 14.82 -9.00
N HIS A 354 -27.47 14.44 -8.55
CA HIS A 354 -26.45 13.79 -9.35
C HIS A 354 -26.16 12.41 -8.75
N ASP A 355 -26.30 11.37 -9.57
CA ASP A 355 -25.99 9.98 -9.20
C ASP A 355 -24.62 9.62 -9.78
N ILE A 356 -23.71 9.16 -8.91
CA ILE A 356 -22.31 8.89 -9.26
C ILE A 356 -21.93 7.50 -8.75
N SER A 357 -21.45 6.64 -9.64
CA SER A 357 -21.00 5.29 -9.31
C SER A 357 -19.48 5.25 -9.12
N VAL A 358 -19.02 4.57 -8.06
CA VAL A 358 -17.61 4.40 -7.71
C VAL A 358 -17.30 2.92 -7.56
N SER A 359 -16.21 2.45 -8.17
CA SER A 359 -15.76 1.06 -8.09
C SER A 359 -14.27 0.97 -7.80
N PHE A 360 -13.92 0.06 -6.88
CA PHE A 360 -12.57 -0.34 -6.51
C PHE A 360 -12.20 -1.73 -7.06
N GLU A 361 -13.04 -2.32 -7.91
CA GLU A 361 -12.80 -3.63 -8.54
C GLU A 361 -11.49 -3.73 -9.33
#